data_AF-A0A7X8W8Z7-F1
#
_entry.id   AF-A0A7X8W8Z7-F1
#
_cell.length_a   1.000
_cell.length_b   1.000
_cell.length_c   1.000
_cell.angle_alpha   90.00
_cell.angle_beta   90.00
_cell.angle_gamma   90.00
#
_symmetry.space_group_name_H-M   'P 1'
#
loop_
_entity.id
_entity.type
_entity.pdbx_description
1 polymer ?
#
loop_
_entity_poly.entity_id
_entity_poly.type
_entity_poly.pdbx_seq_one_letter_code
_entity_poly.pdbx_strand_id
1 'polypeptide(L)'
;MANFLKIYYTLPYYVPTSQKNQYIQFLIFADIAKREGVNFEMISFQNSPGRFLTEKVVFDAMYNTNDSIFPITILNGEIVKLSSLPTLKEFSEWFESLHQMTIQELIEKQKDVEVPELLSETEIPDSCSASACSSCQASCGFRHSELEDLDFVEDLPFLNEI
;
A
#
# COMPACT_ATOMS: atom_id res chain seq x y z
N MET A 1 10.24 4.65 25.62
CA MET A 1 9.74 3.65 24.64
C MET A 1 10.08 4.20 23.28
N ALA A 2 10.48 3.36 22.31
CA ALA A 2 10.73 3.86 20.96
C ALA A 2 9.38 4.21 20.31
N ASN A 3 9.28 5.41 19.74
CA ASN A 3 8.09 5.81 18.99
C ASN A 3 8.05 5.02 17.68
N PHE A 4 6.86 4.62 17.24
CA PHE A 4 6.68 3.88 15.99
C PHE A 4 5.37 4.28 15.30
N LEU A 5 5.40 4.27 13.98
CA LEU A 5 4.24 4.50 13.12
C LEU A 5 4.05 3.27 12.23
N LYS A 6 2.85 2.69 12.26
CA LYS A 6 2.52 1.51 11.44
C LYS A 6 1.22 1.75 10.69
N ILE A 7 1.17 1.35 9.43
CA ILE A 7 -0.07 1.32 8.65
C ILE A 7 -0.34 -0.12 8.24
N TYR A 8 -1.40 -0.69 8.81
CA TYR A 8 -1.89 -2.02 8.45
C TYR A 8 -2.90 -1.90 7.33
N TYR A 9 -2.70 -2.66 6.25
CA TYR A 9 -3.57 -2.58 5.09
C TYR A 9 -3.86 -3.96 4.52
N THR A 10 -5.07 -4.11 4.00
CA THR A 10 -5.48 -5.24 3.19
C THR A 10 -5.55 -4.70 1.77
N LEU A 11 -4.61 -5.02 0.89
CA LEU A 11 -4.84 -4.82 -0.55
C LEU A 11 -5.52 -6.10 -1.03
N PRO A 12 -6.79 -6.11 -1.46
CA PRO A 12 -7.39 -7.25 -2.10
C PRO A 12 -7.66 -6.83 -3.54
N TYR A 13 -6.63 -6.79 -4.38
CA TYR A 13 -6.76 -6.62 -5.84
C TYR A 13 -7.47 -5.36 -6.38
N TYR A 14 -7.95 -4.43 -5.54
CA TYR A 14 -8.59 -3.20 -6.02
C TYR A 14 -8.33 -2.01 -5.09
N VAL A 15 -7.37 -1.16 -5.47
CA VAL A 15 -7.30 0.21 -4.97
C VAL A 15 -8.09 1.07 -5.96
N PRO A 16 -9.08 1.87 -5.53
CA PRO A 16 -9.73 2.81 -6.42
C PRO A 16 -8.68 3.66 -7.14
N THR A 17 -8.80 3.87 -8.44
CA THR A 17 -7.80 4.62 -9.23
C THR A 17 -7.46 5.98 -8.61
N SER A 18 -8.45 6.63 -7.98
CA SER A 18 -8.29 7.89 -7.25
C SER A 18 -7.35 7.81 -6.03
N GLN A 19 -7.13 6.63 -5.47
CA GLN A 19 -6.29 6.39 -4.29
C GLN A 19 -4.99 5.64 -4.63
N LYS A 20 -4.85 5.09 -5.84
CA LYS A 20 -3.68 4.30 -6.27
C LYS A 20 -2.37 5.05 -6.00
N ASN A 21 -2.30 6.31 -6.41
CA ASN A 21 -1.11 7.15 -6.23
C ASN A 21 -0.74 7.35 -4.76
N GLN A 22 -1.74 7.49 -3.88
CA GLN A 22 -1.50 7.63 -2.45
C GLN A 22 -0.92 6.33 -1.88
N TYR A 23 -1.46 5.16 -2.22
CA TYR A 23 -0.89 3.88 -1.78
C TYR A 23 0.56 3.70 -2.25
N ILE A 24 0.85 3.97 -3.52
CA ILE A 24 2.21 3.90 -4.07
C ILE A 24 3.17 4.81 -3.29
N GLN A 25 2.77 6.07 -3.06
CA GLN A 25 3.58 7.03 -2.33
C GLN A 25 3.94 6.51 -0.92
N PHE A 26 2.95 6.00 -0.18
CA PHE A 26 3.19 5.48 1.17
C PHE A 26 4.02 4.18 1.17
N LEU A 27 3.91 3.34 0.14
CA LEU A 27 4.76 2.16 -0.01
C LEU A 27 6.23 2.56 -0.25
N ILE A 28 6.47 3.59 -1.07
CA ILE A 28 7.81 4.15 -1.26
C ILE A 28 8.34 4.73 0.06
N PHE A 29 7.52 5.50 0.78
CA PHE A 29 7.90 6.02 2.10
C PHE A 29 8.27 4.91 3.08
N ALA A 30 7.55 3.79 3.08
CA ALA A 30 7.87 2.66 3.94
C ALA A 30 9.17 1.96 3.55
N ASP A 31 9.46 1.84 2.24
CA ASP A 31 10.72 1.30 1.76
C ASP A 31 11.92 2.17 2.15
N ILE A 32 11.82 3.49 1.95
CA ILE A 32 12.85 4.45 2.36
C ILE A 32 13.04 4.40 3.88
N ALA A 33 11.95 4.47 4.66
CA ALA A 33 12.02 4.40 6.10
C ALA A 33 12.73 3.13 6.60
N LYS A 34 12.45 1.99 5.97
CA LYS A 34 13.11 0.72 6.28
C LYS A 34 14.61 0.76 5.96
N ARG A 35 15.01 1.31 4.80
CA ARG A 35 16.43 1.48 4.43
C ARG A 35 17.19 2.40 5.37
N GLU A 36 16.53 3.45 5.84
CA GLU A 36 17.12 4.49 6.69
C GLU A 36 17.01 4.18 8.20
N GLY A 37 16.37 3.07 8.57
CA GLY A 37 16.20 2.67 9.97
C GLY A 37 15.21 3.53 10.76
N VAL A 38 14.26 4.17 10.07
CA VAL A 38 13.16 4.92 10.68
C VAL A 38 12.05 3.96 11.09
N ASN A 39 11.41 4.19 12.24
CA ASN A 39 10.38 3.33 12.81
C ASN A 39 9.01 3.53 12.14
N PHE A 40 8.98 3.59 10.81
CA PHE A 40 7.77 3.63 10.01
C PHE A 40 7.66 2.37 9.14
N GLU A 41 6.51 1.71 9.18
CA GLU A 41 6.24 0.50 8.38
C GLU A 41 4.83 0.51 7.79
N MET A 42 4.71 0.02 6.55
CA MET A 42 3.44 -0.44 5.97
C MET A 42 3.38 -1.96 5.98
N ILE A 43 2.29 -2.52 6.49
CA ILE A 43 2.15 -3.95 6.75
C ILE A 43 0.95 -4.47 5.97
N SER A 44 1.22 -5.29 4.94
CA SER A 44 0.19 -5.97 4.15
C SER A 44 -0.34 -7.19 4.88
N PHE A 45 -1.66 -7.38 4.86
CA PHE A 45 -2.27 -8.64 5.28
C PHE A 45 -1.81 -9.82 4.43
N GLN A 46 -1.60 -9.61 3.12
CA GLN A 46 -1.14 -10.68 2.23
C GLN A 46 0.27 -11.16 2.58
N ASN A 47 1.17 -10.22 2.91
CA ASN A 47 2.58 -10.54 3.17
C ASN A 47 2.81 -10.98 4.62
N SER A 48 1.96 -10.57 5.56
CA SER A 48 2.19 -10.75 6.98
C SER A 48 0.89 -10.90 7.79
N PRO A 49 0.04 -11.90 7.48
CA PRO A 49 -1.26 -12.06 8.15
C PRO A 49 -1.12 -12.28 9.66
N GLY A 50 -0.07 -12.99 10.10
CA GLY A 50 0.21 -13.21 11.53
C GLY A 50 0.42 -11.92 12.33
N ARG A 51 0.83 -10.81 11.70
CA ARG A 51 0.99 -9.52 12.40
C ARG A 51 -0.34 -8.87 12.77
N PHE A 52 -1.42 -9.20 12.06
CA PHE A 52 -2.76 -8.70 12.35
C PHE A 52 -3.40 -9.46 13.52
N LEU A 53 -2.98 -10.70 13.75
CA LEU A 53 -3.44 -11.53 14.85
C LEU A 53 -2.67 -11.30 16.15
N THR A 54 -1.45 -10.76 16.06
CA THR A 54 -0.55 -10.56 17.20
C THR A 54 -0.56 -9.14 17.73
N GLU A 55 -0.85 -8.15 16.89
CA GLU A 55 -1.04 -6.76 17.32
C GLU A 55 -2.44 -6.61 17.91
N LYS A 56 -2.54 -6.64 19.24
CA LYS A 56 -3.83 -6.66 19.97
C LYS A 56 -4.77 -5.55 19.53
N VAL A 57 -4.25 -4.34 19.34
CA VAL A 57 -5.05 -3.17 18.98
C VAL A 57 -5.64 -3.30 17.58
N VAL A 58 -4.91 -3.90 16.63
CA VAL A 58 -5.42 -4.23 15.28
C VAL A 58 -6.45 -5.35 15.37
N PHE A 59 -6.12 -6.42 16.08
CA PHE A 59 -6.99 -7.57 16.25
C PHE A 59 -8.35 -7.19 16.87
N ASP A 60 -8.32 -6.39 17.94
CA ASP A 60 -9.53 -5.92 18.62
C ASP A 60 -10.36 -5.00 17.70
N ALA A 61 -9.71 -4.16 16.87
CA ALA A 61 -10.42 -3.34 15.89
C ALA A 61 -11.11 -4.19 14.80
N MET A 62 -10.42 -5.23 14.30
CA MET A 62 -10.98 -6.18 13.33
C MET A 62 -12.10 -7.03 13.92
N TYR A 63 -11.99 -7.47 15.18
CA TYR A 63 -13.00 -8.32 15.80
C TYR A 63 -14.34 -7.60 16.00
N ASN A 64 -14.29 -6.28 16.29
CA ASN A 64 -15.47 -5.48 16.60
C ASN A 64 -16.07 -4.77 15.37
N THR A 65 -15.45 -4.88 14.20
CA THR A 65 -15.85 -4.14 13.00
C THR A 65 -15.77 -5.01 11.75
N ASN A 66 -16.32 -4.53 10.63
CA ASN A 66 -16.19 -5.20 9.34
C ASN A 66 -14.89 -4.77 8.61
N ASP A 67 -14.64 -5.35 7.44
CA ASP A 67 -13.44 -5.08 6.63
C ASP A 67 -13.29 -3.63 6.14
N SER A 68 -14.29 -2.75 6.36
CA SER A 68 -14.22 -1.34 5.97
C SER A 68 -13.30 -0.48 6.85
N ILE A 69 -12.74 -1.05 7.92
CA ILE A 69 -11.79 -0.35 8.81
C ILE A 69 -10.39 -0.20 8.20
N PHE A 70 -10.08 -0.93 7.14
CA PHE A 70 -8.77 -0.85 6.51
C PHE A 70 -8.66 0.37 5.58
N PRO A 71 -7.48 1.00 5.50
CA PRO A 71 -6.27 0.74 6.29
C PRO A 71 -6.37 1.30 7.73
N ILE A 72 -5.63 0.67 8.64
CA ILE A 72 -5.56 1.02 10.07
C ILE A 72 -4.19 1.64 10.37
N THR A 73 -4.17 2.89 10.82
CA THR A 73 -2.93 3.58 11.21
C THR A 73 -2.76 3.60 12.71
N ILE A 74 -1.58 3.18 13.17
CA ILE A 74 -1.21 3.10 14.58
C ILE A 74 0.01 3.98 14.83
N LEU A 75 -0.08 4.86 15.83
CA LEU A 75 1.02 5.65 16.36
C LEU A 75 1.26 5.25 17.80
N ASN A 76 2.47 4.80 18.13
CA ASN A 76 2.88 4.46 19.50
C ASN A 76 1.96 3.45 20.21
N GLY A 77 1.33 2.56 19.44
CA GLY A 77 0.42 1.53 19.95
C GLY A 77 -1.05 1.95 20.01
N GLU A 78 -1.39 3.16 19.61
CA GLU A 78 -2.78 3.65 19.57
C GLU A 78 -3.26 3.85 18.14
N ILE A 79 -4.53 3.51 17.87
CA ILE A 79 -5.15 3.78 16.56
C ILE A 79 -5.38 5.28 16.45
N VAL A 80 -4.79 5.90 15.43
CA VAL A 80 -4.98 7.32 15.11
C VAL A 80 -5.86 7.54 13.89
N LYS A 81 -6.00 6.52 13.02
CA LYS A 81 -6.84 6.60 11.82
C LYS A 81 -7.30 5.23 11.34
N LEU A 82 -8.51 5.19 10.77
CA LEU A 82 -9.16 4.01 10.19
C LEU A 82 -9.76 4.35 8.82
N SER A 83 -10.04 3.31 8.03
CA SER A 83 -10.81 3.35 6.77
C SER A 83 -10.19 4.15 5.62
N SER A 84 -9.06 4.83 5.83
CA SER A 84 -8.38 5.62 4.81
C SER A 84 -6.91 5.82 5.16
N LEU A 85 -6.07 5.93 4.14
CA LEU A 85 -4.69 6.36 4.34
C LEU A 85 -4.66 7.78 4.92
N PRO A 86 -3.66 8.11 5.74
CA PRO A 86 -3.49 9.48 6.18
C PRO A 86 -3.20 10.41 5.00
N THR A 87 -3.68 11.63 5.13
CA THR A 87 -3.25 12.74 4.28
C THR A 87 -1.77 13.02 4.54
N LEU A 88 -1.09 13.65 3.59
CA LEU A 88 0.32 14.00 3.76
C LEU A 88 0.56 14.86 5.01
N LYS A 89 -0.39 15.75 5.34
CA LYS A 89 -0.33 16.61 6.53
C LYS A 89 -0.43 15.81 7.84
N GLU A 90 -1.42 14.91 7.94
CA GLU A 90 -1.55 14.04 9.12
C GLU A 90 -0.31 13.15 9.26
N PHE A 91 0.15 12.59 8.15
CA PHE A 91 1.35 11.75 8.13
C PHE A 91 2.59 12.52 8.56
N SER A 92 2.81 13.74 8.06
CA SER A 92 3.97 14.56 8.45
C SER A 92 4.00 14.82 9.96
N GLU A 93 2.84 15.16 10.54
CA GLU A 93 2.74 15.42 11.99
C GLU A 93 3.12 14.18 12.82
N TRP A 94 2.66 12.99 12.42
CA TRP A 94 2.97 11.75 13.13
C TRP A 94 4.38 11.24 12.87
N PHE A 95 4.87 11.36 11.63
CA PHE A 95 6.20 10.93 11.24
C PHE A 95 7.29 11.76 11.93
N GLU A 96 7.12 13.08 12.00
CA GLU A 96 8.08 13.96 12.68
C GLU A 96 8.13 13.71 14.20
N SER A 97 7.05 13.19 14.80
CA SER A 97 7.03 12.75 16.21
C SER A 97 7.93 11.55 16.50
N LEU A 98 8.41 10.85 15.47
CA LEU A 98 9.39 9.77 15.62
C LEU A 98 10.79 10.32 15.93
N HIS A 99 11.08 11.59 15.62
CA HIS A 99 12.38 12.25 15.84
C HIS A 99 13.58 11.54 15.19
N GLN A 100 13.36 10.77 14.12
CA GLN A 100 14.40 10.02 13.40
C GLN A 100 14.75 10.65 12.04
N MET A 101 13.75 11.24 11.37
CA MET A 101 13.87 11.84 10.04
C MET A 101 12.73 12.86 9.86
N THR A 102 12.98 13.91 9.08
CA THR A 102 11.96 14.88 8.71
C THR A 102 11.17 14.42 7.48
N ILE A 103 9.95 14.94 7.31
CA ILE A 103 9.17 14.62 6.11
C ILE A 103 9.85 15.12 4.82
N GLN A 104 10.59 16.22 4.88
CA GLN A 104 11.30 16.78 3.74
C GLN A 104 12.42 15.87 3.25
N GLU A 105 13.22 15.31 4.16
CA GLU A 105 14.27 14.34 3.83
C GLU A 105 13.67 13.06 3.21
N LEU A 106 12.52 12.61 3.71
CA LEU A 106 11.81 11.46 3.15
C LEU A 106 11.35 11.70 1.71
N ILE A 107 10.78 12.88 1.44
CA ILE A 107 10.34 13.30 0.10
C ILE A 107 11.52 13.50 -0.85
N GLU A 108 12.65 14.04 -0.36
CA GLU A 108 13.84 14.21 -1.19
C GLU A 108 14.38 12.85 -1.64
N LYS A 109 14.48 11.89 -0.71
CA LYS A 109 14.91 10.52 -0.99
C LYS A 109 13.96 9.76 -1.91
N GLN A 110 12.68 10.14 -1.99
CA GLN A 110 11.71 9.55 -2.92
C GLN A 110 12.14 9.70 -4.39
N LYS A 111 12.84 10.78 -4.73
CA LYS A 111 13.27 11.08 -6.11
C LYS A 111 14.26 10.04 -6.66
N ASP A 112 14.95 9.33 -5.77
CA ASP A 112 15.98 8.36 -6.11
C ASP A 112 15.45 6.90 -6.08
N VAL A 113 14.14 6.68 -5.93
CA VAL A 113 13.54 5.34 -5.77
C VAL A 113 12.75 4.94 -7.00
N GLU A 114 13.07 3.76 -7.55
CA GLU A 114 12.26 3.10 -8.56
C GLU A 114 10.85 2.82 -8.00
N VAL A 115 9.82 3.29 -8.71
CA VAL A 115 8.42 3.18 -8.28
C VAL A 115 8.05 1.69 -8.18
N PRO A 116 7.56 1.20 -7.02
CA PRO A 116 7.06 -0.16 -6.91
C PRO A 116 5.97 -0.39 -7.95
N GLU A 117 6.20 -1.34 -8.86
CA GLU A 117 5.19 -1.78 -9.82
C GLU A 117 4.02 -2.43 -9.05
N LEU A 118 2.98 -1.63 -8.79
CA LEU A 118 1.67 -2.16 -8.43
C LEU A 118 0.99 -2.57 -9.72
N LEU A 119 1.08 -3.87 -10.02
CA LEU A 119 0.39 -4.52 -11.12
C LEU A 119 -1.07 -4.02 -11.15
N SER A 120 -1.43 -3.25 -12.18
CA SER A 120 -2.82 -3.07 -12.56
C SER A 120 -3.31 -4.33 -13.25
N GLU A 121 -4.63 -4.47 -13.39
CA GLU A 121 -5.36 -5.65 -13.90
C GLU A 121 -4.86 -6.24 -15.23
N THR A 122 -3.97 -5.57 -15.95
CA THR A 122 -3.34 -6.05 -17.20
C THR A 122 -2.18 -7.02 -17.00
N GLU A 123 -1.70 -7.24 -15.77
CA GLU A 123 -0.56 -8.12 -15.49
C GLU A 123 -0.90 -9.19 -14.45
N ILE A 124 -2.10 -9.77 -14.54
CA ILE A 124 -2.24 -11.18 -14.20
C ILE A 124 -1.51 -11.90 -15.34
N PRO A 125 -0.27 -12.39 -15.14
CA PRO A 125 0.38 -13.10 -16.22
C PRO A 125 -0.54 -14.25 -16.62
N ASP A 126 -0.68 -14.37 -17.92
CA ASP A 126 -0.65 -15.57 -18.76
C ASP A 126 0.23 -16.75 -18.27
N SER A 127 0.47 -16.89 -16.97
CA SER A 127 1.03 -18.07 -16.30
C SER A 127 0.10 -19.28 -16.34
N CYS A 128 -1.08 -19.16 -16.97
CA CYS A 128 -1.95 -20.29 -17.31
C CYS A 128 -1.98 -20.61 -18.82
N SER A 129 -1.19 -19.94 -19.67
CA SER A 129 -1.31 -20.09 -21.13
C SER A 129 0.00 -20.41 -21.88
N ALA A 130 1.03 -20.95 -21.22
CA ALA A 130 2.13 -21.60 -21.94
C ALA A 130 2.75 -22.75 -21.13
N SER A 131 2.34 -23.98 -21.46
CA SER A 131 2.88 -25.29 -21.06
C SER A 131 2.33 -25.95 -19.77
N ALA A 132 1.54 -27.00 -20.02
CA ALA A 132 1.19 -28.10 -19.12
C ALA A 132 0.06 -27.92 -18.08
N CYS A 133 -1.19 -27.86 -18.54
CA CYS A 133 -2.29 -28.48 -17.79
C CYS A 133 -3.40 -28.93 -18.75
N SER A 134 -3.35 -30.18 -19.21
CA SER A 134 -4.39 -30.81 -20.04
C SER A 134 -5.65 -31.21 -19.26
N SER A 135 -5.84 -30.74 -18.02
CA SER A 135 -6.93 -31.14 -17.13
C SER A 135 -7.81 -30.01 -16.60
N CYS A 136 -7.58 -28.75 -16.93
CA CYS A 136 -8.43 -27.64 -16.49
C CYS A 136 -9.50 -27.31 -17.56
N GLN A 137 -10.41 -28.25 -17.82
CA GLN A 137 -11.68 -27.91 -18.43
C GLN A 137 -12.68 -27.50 -17.34
N ALA A 138 -13.41 -26.41 -17.64
CA ALA A 138 -14.52 -25.79 -16.91
C ALA A 138 -14.14 -24.65 -15.94
N SER A 139 -14.43 -23.43 -16.39
CA SER A 139 -14.68 -22.20 -15.60
C SER A 139 -13.71 -21.01 -15.76
N CYS A 140 -13.09 -20.81 -16.92
CA CYS A 140 -12.55 -19.48 -17.26
C CYS A 140 -13.37 -18.87 -18.39
N GLY A 141 -14.43 -18.15 -18.01
CA GLY A 141 -15.20 -17.30 -18.90
C GLY A 141 -14.74 -15.86 -18.76
N PHE A 142 -13.84 -15.41 -19.63
CA PHE A 142 -13.67 -13.99 -19.91
C PHE A 142 -13.85 -13.80 -21.42
N ARG A 143 -15.01 -13.23 -21.77
CA ARG A 143 -15.25 -12.71 -23.11
C ARG A 143 -14.40 -11.47 -23.28
N HIS A 144 -13.45 -11.58 -24.18
CA HIS A 144 -12.68 -10.49 -24.74
C HIS A 144 -13.55 -9.76 -25.76
N SER A 145 -13.87 -8.49 -25.52
CA SER A 145 -14.26 -7.55 -26.57
C SER A 145 -14.40 -6.15 -25.96
N GLU A 146 -13.80 -5.16 -26.62
CA GLU A 146 -13.89 -3.71 -26.38
C GLU A 146 -12.77 -3.13 -25.48
N LEU A 147 -11.52 -3.26 -25.95
CA LEU A 147 -10.45 -2.32 -25.64
C LEU A 147 -10.21 -1.48 -26.90
N GLU A 148 -10.84 -0.31 -26.95
CA GLU A 148 -10.42 0.79 -27.82
C GLU A 148 -9.38 1.63 -27.07
N ASP A 149 -8.22 1.72 -27.69
CA ASP A 149 -7.12 2.69 -27.57
C ASP A 149 -7.30 3.83 -26.55
N LEU A 150 -6.49 3.80 -25.49
CA LEU A 150 -6.10 5.01 -24.77
C LEU A 150 -4.59 5.01 -24.55
N ASP A 151 -3.95 5.95 -25.23
CA ASP A 151 -2.52 6.24 -25.20
C ASP A 151 -2.02 6.47 -23.76
N PHE A 152 -0.99 5.73 -23.41
CA PHE A 152 -0.18 5.93 -22.20
C PHE A 152 0.68 7.18 -22.36
N VAL A 153 0.44 8.17 -21.50
CA VAL A 153 1.45 9.14 -21.10
C VAL A 153 1.47 9.16 -19.58
N GLU A 154 2.59 8.72 -19.02
CA GLU A 154 2.92 8.84 -17.61
C GLU A 154 2.96 10.32 -17.22
N ASP A 155 2.12 10.69 -16.25
CA ASP A 155 2.34 11.87 -15.42
C ASP A 155 1.92 11.49 -14.00
N LEU A 156 2.89 11.07 -13.18
CA LEU A 156 2.70 11.05 -11.74
C LEU A 156 2.84 12.50 -11.27
N PRO A 157 1.75 13.21 -10.93
CA PRO A 157 1.78 14.66 -10.72
C PRO A 157 2.69 15.06 -9.56
N PHE A 158 2.92 14.16 -8.59
CA PHE A 158 3.79 14.40 -7.45
C PHE A 158 5.30 14.35 -7.76
N LEU A 159 5.71 13.86 -8.93
CA LEU A 159 7.10 13.94 -9.38
C LEU A 159 7.41 15.27 -10.09
N ASN A 160 6.37 15.98 -10.56
CA ASN A 160 6.52 17.18 -11.40
C ASN A 160 6.16 18.50 -10.69
N GLU A 161 5.74 18.49 -9.43
CA GLU A 161 5.47 19.72 -8.66
C GLU A 161 6.63 20.05 -7.70
N ILE A 162 7.63 20.78 -8.22
CA ILE A 162 8.53 21.67 -7.47
C ILE A 162 8.60 23.01 -8.20
#